data_AF-A0A432QMK2-F1
#
_entry.id   AF-A0A432QMK2-F1
#
_cell.length_a   1.000
_cell.length_b   1.000
_cell.length_c   1.000
_cell.angle_alpha   90.00
_cell.angle_beta   90.00
_cell.angle_gamma   90.00
#
_symmetry.space_group_name_H-M   'P 1'
#
loop_
_entity.id
_entity.type
_entity.pdbx_description
1 polymer ?
#
loop_
_entity_poly.entity_id
_entity_poly.type
_entity_poly.pdbx_seq_one_letter_code
_entity_poly.pdbx_strand_id
1 'polypeptide(L)' 'MKLNTPRNIAEIIPYPPGKPQDELEREYGISESIKLASNENSW' A
#
# COMPACT_ATOMS: atom_id res chain seq x y z
N MET A 1 -18.84 -8.63 21.53
CA MET A 1 -19.10 -9.86 20.73
C MET A 1 -17.76 -10.39 20.27
N LYS A 2 -17.37 -11.63 20.64
CA LYS A 2 -16.12 -12.23 20.15
C LYS A 2 -16.41 -12.90 18.81
N LEU A 3 -15.73 -12.45 17.76
CA LEU A 3 -15.78 -13.10 16.45
C LEU A 3 -14.93 -14.36 16.51
N ASN A 4 -15.48 -15.48 16.04
CA ASN A 4 -14.74 -16.71 15.88
C ASN A 4 -14.00 -16.67 14.53
N THR A 5 -12.76 -16.17 14.54
CA THR A 5 -11.94 -16.04 13.32
C THR A 5 -11.22 -17.36 13.03
N PRO A 6 -11.32 -17.92 11.81
CA PRO A 6 -10.55 -19.09 11.41
C PRO A 6 -9.04 -18.90 11.60
N ARG A 7 -8.33 -19.96 12.01
CA ARG A 7 -6.89 -19.93 12.29
C ARG A 7 -6.07 -19.38 11.12
N ASN A 8 -6.39 -19.79 9.90
CA ASN A 8 -5.71 -19.35 8.68
C ASN A 8 -5.86 -17.86 8.38
N ILE A 9 -6.87 -17.18 8.96
CA ILE A 9 -7.05 -15.73 8.83
C ILE A 9 -6.31 -15.02 9.97
N ALA A 10 -6.39 -15.55 11.19
CA ALA A 10 -5.72 -14.98 12.36
C ALA A 10 -4.19 -14.99 12.26
N GLU A 11 -3.63 -15.91 11.46
CA GLU A 11 -2.19 -16.03 11.21
C GLU A 11 -1.69 -15.10 10.07
N ILE A 12 -2.60 -14.44 9.34
CA ILE A 12 -2.22 -13.49 8.28
C ILE A 12 -1.69 -12.21 8.91
N ILE A 13 -0.52 -11.76 8.47
CA ILE A 13 -0.01 -10.43 8.80
C ILE A 13 -0.92 -9.40 8.12
N PRO A 14 -1.57 -8.49 8.87
CA PRO A 14 -2.41 -7.46 8.28
C PRO A 14 -1.65 -6.68 7.21
N TYR A 15 -2.24 -6.54 6.04
CA TYR A 15 -1.61 -5.84 4.93
C TYR A 15 -1.60 -4.33 5.21
N PRO A 16 -0.43 -3.69 5.39
CA PRO A 16 -0.38 -2.26 5.50
C PRO A 16 -0.68 -1.65 4.12
N PRO A 17 -1.66 -0.74 4.01
CA PRO A 17 -1.87 -0.04 2.76
C PRO A 17 -0.61 0.76 2.39
N GLY A 18 -0.32 0.83 1.09
CA GLY A 18 0.77 1.67 0.58
C GLY A 18 0.49 3.16 0.80
N LYS A 19 1.55 3.96 0.89
CA LYS A 19 1.44 5.42 0.99
C LYS A 19 0.93 6.01 -0.34
N PRO A 20 -0.01 6.97 -0.33
CA PRO A 20 -0.41 7.70 -1.52
C PRO A 20 0.77 8.45 -2.17
N GLN A 21 0.77 8.50 -3.51
CA GLN A 21 1.86 9.15 -4.26
C GLN A 21 1.91 10.66 -4.01
N ASP A 22 0.77 11.33 -3.88
CA ASP A 22 0.69 12.76 -3.61
C ASP A 22 1.23 13.13 -2.23
N GLU A 23 1.01 12.27 -1.22
CA GLU A 23 1.62 12.45 0.10
C GLU A 23 3.14 12.29 0.08
N LEU A 24 3.65 11.37 -0.75
CA LEU A 24 5.09 11.16 -0.94
C LEU A 24 5.73 12.36 -1.64
N GLU A 25 5.13 12.83 -2.72
CA GLU A 25 5.58 14.01 -3.45
C GLU A 25 5.63 15.25 -2.55
N ARG A 26 4.61 15.48 -1.72
CA ARG A 26 4.58 16.56 -0.73
C ARG A 26 5.70 16.45 0.31
N GLU A 27 6.00 15.26 0.81
CA GLU A 27 7.06 15.03 1.79
C GLU A 27 8.45 15.38 1.24
N TYR A 28 8.72 15.00 -0.01
CA TYR A 28 10.01 15.24 -0.66
C TYR A 28 10.11 16.59 -1.37
N GLY A 29 9.02 17.35 -1.45
CA GLY A 29 8.99 18.64 -2.17
C GLY A 29 9.19 18.50 -3.68
N ILE A 30 8.79 17.36 -4.24
CA ILE A 30 8.85 17.06 -5.66
C ILE A 30 7.45 17.04 -6.27
N SER A 31 7.36 17.12 -7.59
CA SER A 31 6.11 16.98 -8.34
C SER A 31 6.35 16.12 -9.58
N GLU A 32 5.29 15.50 -10.10
CA GLU A 32 5.33 14.72 -11.34
C GLU A 32 6.32 13.55 -11.29
N SER A 33 6.34 12.82 -10.18
CA SER A 33 7.23 11.66 -10.04
C SER A 33 6.87 10.55 -11.03
N ILE A 34 7.89 9.94 -11.63
CA ILE A 34 7.72 8.79 -12.53
C ILE A 34 7.66 7.51 -11.68
N LYS A 35 6.50 6.84 -11.70
CA LYS A 35 6.30 5.58 -10.99
C LYS A 35 6.84 4.41 -11.81
N LEU A 36 7.92 3.79 -11.32
CA LEU A 36 8.46 2.53 -11.84
C LEU A 36 8.26 1.37 -10.84
N ALA A 37 7.08 1.35 -10.20
CA ALA A 37 6.68 0.35 -9.21
C ALA A 37 5.41 -0.38 -9.66
N SER A 38 5.15 -1.55 -9.08
CA SER A 38 3.92 -2.35 -9.27
C SER A 38 3.79 -3.12 -10.59
N ASN A 39 4.86 -3.25 -11.39
CA ASN A 39 4.84 -4.01 -12.66
C ASN A 39 3.75 -3.54 -13.64
N GLU A 40 3.39 -2.26 -13.58
CA GLU A 40 2.39 -1.68 -14.46
C GLU A 40 2.97 -1.51 -15.88
N ASN A 41 2.11 -1.64 -16.90
CA ASN A 41 2.51 -1.29 -18.25
C ASN A 41 2.72 0.23 -18.34
N SER A 42 3.86 0.64 -18.88
CA SER A 42 4.24 2.06 -19.01
C SER A 42 3.70 2.72 -20.29
N TRP A 43 3.01 1.94 -21.14
CA TRP A 43 2.40 2.38 -22.40
C TRP A 43 0.89 2.20 -22.38
#